data_AF-A0AAV5STQ5-F1
#
_entry.id   AF-A0AAV5STQ5-F1
#
_cell.length_a   1.000
_cell.length_b   1.000
_cell.length_c   1.000
_cell.angle_alpha   90.00
_cell.angle_beta   90.00
_cell.angle_gamma   90.00
#
_symmetry.space_group_name_H-M   'P 1'
#
loop_
_entity.id
_entity.type
_entity.pdbx_description
1 polymer ?
#
loop_
_entity_poly.entity_id
_entity_poly.type
_entity_poly.pdbx_seq_one_letter_code
_entity_poly.pdbx_strand_id
1 'polypeptide(L)' 'SSDSTIENNSNSRAERIIWYRESSGSVKTGPFPLDEVSSWYERCQILPSAEFIINDGASWIDVKIVRPM' A
#
# COMPACT_ATOMS: atom_id res chain seq x y z
N SER A 1 12.98 -40.54 -3.11
CA SER A 1 13.59 -39.21 -3.26
C SER A 1 12.49 -38.27 -3.71
N SER A 2 11.93 -37.54 -2.76
CA SER A 2 10.87 -36.58 -3.02
C SER A 2 11.43 -35.25 -2.59
N ASP A 3 11.71 -34.35 -3.53
CA ASP A 3 11.57 -32.94 -3.22
C ASP A 3 11.21 -32.19 -4.50
N SER A 4 10.13 -31.46 -4.40
CA SER A 4 9.26 -31.06 -5.49
C SER A 4 9.71 -29.71 -6.02
N THR A 5 9.88 -29.62 -7.34
CA THR A 5 9.92 -28.37 -8.08
C THR A 5 8.69 -27.52 -7.75
N ILE A 6 8.86 -26.51 -6.91
CA ILE A 6 7.97 -25.36 -6.83
C ILE A 6 8.84 -24.13 -7.11
N GLU A 7 9.24 -24.00 -8.36
CA GLU A 7 9.56 -22.69 -8.92
C GLU A 7 8.22 -21.96 -9.05
N ASN A 8 7.78 -21.35 -7.94
CA ASN A 8 6.68 -20.40 -7.98
C ASN A 8 7.12 -19.28 -8.90
N ASN A 9 6.60 -19.36 -10.12
CA ASN A 9 6.53 -18.30 -11.11
C ASN A 9 5.90 -17.07 -10.42
N SER A 10 6.74 -16.29 -9.74
CA SER A 10 6.48 -14.94 -9.29
C SER A 10 6.31 -14.13 -10.56
N ASN A 11 5.11 -14.23 -11.11
CA ASN A 11 4.62 -13.44 -12.21
C ASN A 11 4.53 -12.03 -11.65
N SER A 12 5.64 -11.31 -11.73
CA SER A 12 5.94 -10.01 -11.11
C SER A 12 5.03 -8.91 -11.66
N ARG A 13 3.72 -8.99 -11.43
CA ARG A 13 2.95 -7.78 -11.20
C ARG A 13 3.57 -7.21 -9.95
N ALA A 14 4.38 -6.16 -10.11
CA ALA A 14 4.88 -5.39 -9.00
C ALA A 14 3.66 -4.90 -8.21
N GLU A 15 3.27 -5.66 -7.19
CA GLU A 15 2.17 -5.31 -6.29
C GLU A 15 2.55 -3.96 -5.71
N ARG A 16 1.78 -2.93 -6.05
CA ARG A 16 2.02 -1.59 -5.52
C ARG A 16 1.75 -1.66 -4.04
N ILE A 17 2.83 -1.61 -3.26
CA ILE A 17 2.75 -1.56 -1.82
C ILE A 17 2.61 -0.12 -1.38
N ILE A 18 1.77 0.10 -0.39
CA ILE A 18 1.43 1.39 0.16
C ILE A 18 1.84 1.43 1.62
N TRP A 19 2.54 2.49 2.00
CA TRP A 19 2.68 2.84 3.40
C TRP A 19 1.82 4.05 3.68
N TYR A 20 1.22 4.10 4.86
CA TYR A 20 0.44 5.25 5.28
C TYR A 20 0.91 5.76 6.63
N ARG A 21 0.67 7.04 6.89
CA ARG A 21 0.80 7.67 8.21
C ARG A 21 -0.39 8.59 8.44
N GLU A 22 -0.77 8.76 9.69
CA GLU A 22 -1.71 9.83 10.05
C GLU A 22 -0.97 11.17 9.98
N SER A 23 -1.64 12.25 9.53
CA SER A 23 -1.08 13.59 9.24
C SER A 23 -0.27 14.25 10.36
N SER A 24 -0.22 13.67 11.55
CA SER A 24 0.48 14.17 12.73
C SER A 24 1.44 13.14 13.35
N GLY A 25 1.50 11.92 12.80
CA GLY A 25 2.32 10.84 13.30
C GLY A 25 3.61 10.70 12.52
N SER A 26 4.74 10.58 13.23
CA SER A 26 6.00 10.13 12.63
C SER A 26 6.00 8.62 12.33
N VAL A 27 4.95 7.90 12.74
CA VAL A 27 4.86 6.45 12.63
C VAL A 27 4.31 6.06 11.26
N LYS A 28 5.22 5.56 10.42
CA LYS A 28 4.92 4.93 9.13
C LYS A 28 4.38 3.51 9.38
N THR A 29 3.19 3.22 8.85
CA THR A 29 2.52 1.92 8.96
C THR A 29 2.42 1.26 7.59
N GLY A 30 2.78 -0.01 7.48
CA GLY A 30 2.81 -0.74 6.21
C GLY A 30 3.95 -1.78 6.16
N PRO A 31 4.26 -2.32 4.96
CA PRO A 31 3.57 -2.08 3.69
C PRO A 31 2.24 -2.85 3.58
N PHE A 32 1.24 -2.26 2.92
CA PHE A 32 -0.04 -2.89 2.59
C PHE A 32 -0.28 -2.90 1.08
N PRO A 33 -1.04 -3.86 0.53
CA PRO A 33 -1.48 -3.81 -0.86
C PRO A 33 -2.33 -2.56 -1.16
N LEU A 34 -2.19 -1.99 -2.36
CA LEU A 34 -3.00 -0.85 -2.81
C LEU A 34 -4.52 -1.11 -2.72
N ASP A 35 -4.95 -2.34 -3.01
CA ASP A 35 -6.35 -2.72 -2.98
C ASP A 35 -6.92 -2.69 -1.55
N GLU A 36 -6.11 -3.11 -0.57
CA GLU A 36 -6.48 -3.07 0.85
C GLU A 36 -6.62 -1.63 1.34
N VAL A 37 -5.62 -0.79 1.06
CA VAL A 37 -5.66 0.64 1.43
C VAL A 37 -6.82 1.36 0.74
N SER A 38 -7.10 1.02 -0.52
CA SER A 38 -8.26 1.57 -1.23
C SER A 38 -9.57 1.17 -0.54
N SER A 39 -9.71 -0.08 -0.10
CA SER A 39 -10.90 -0.54 0.61
C SER A 39 -11.08 0.18 1.95
N TRP A 40 -10.01 0.43 2.69
CA TRP A 40 -10.08 1.19 3.94
C TRP A 40 -10.55 2.63 3.70
N TYR A 41 -10.11 3.27 2.61
CA TYR A 41 -10.57 4.60 2.25
C TYR A 41 -12.06 4.61 1.89
N GLU A 42 -12.52 3.68 1.04
CA GLU A 42 -13.93 3.54 0.67
C GLU A 42 -14.84 3.27 1.87
N ARG A 43 -14.31 2.60 2.90
CA ARG A 43 -15.00 2.29 4.15
C ARG A 43 -14.82 3.38 5.23
N CYS A 44 -14.20 4.52 4.89
CA CYS A 44 -13.90 5.60 5.82
C CYS A 44 -13.10 5.16 7.07
N GLN A 45 -12.26 4.14 6.93
CA GLN A 45 -11.41 3.60 8.01
C GLN A 45 -10.08 4.36 8.15
N ILE A 46 -9.69 5.15 7.14
CA ILE A 46 -8.53 6.02 7.19
C ILE A 46 -8.97 7.47 7.26
N LEU A 47 -8.28 8.28 8.07
CA LEU A 47 -8.52 9.70 8.17
C LEU A 47 -8.29 10.39 6.81
N PRO A 48 -9.11 11.40 6.44
CA PRO A 48 -8.89 12.19 5.23
C PRO A 48 -7.55 12.92 5.19
N SER A 49 -6.90 13.10 6.35
CA SER A 49 -5.59 13.71 6.50
C SER A 49 -4.44 12.70 6.41
N ALA A 50 -4.72 11.40 6.26
CA ALA A 50 -3.67 10.41 6.09
C ALA A 50 -2.87 10.67 4.82
N GLU A 51 -1.57 10.43 4.91
CA GLU A 51 -0.64 10.54 3.80
C GLU A 51 -0.13 9.15 3.43
N PHE A 52 0.19 8.94 2.15
CA PHE A 52 0.54 7.64 1.59
C PHE A 52 1.86 7.71 0.82
N ILE A 53 2.62 6.62 0.75
CA ILE A 53 3.75 6.48 -0.18
C ILE A 53 3.59 5.16 -0.94
N ILE A 54 3.90 5.18 -2.23
CA ILE A 54 3.88 3.97 -3.08
C ILE A 54 5.30 3.43 -3.18
N ASN A 55 5.49 2.13 -2.96
CA ASN A 55 6.77 1.42 -3.11
C ASN A 55 7.95 2.05 -2.33
N ASP A 56 7.65 2.63 -1.17
CA ASP A 56 8.63 3.41 -0.40
C ASP A 56 9.25 4.60 -1.15
N GLY A 57 8.45 5.26 -1.99
CA GLY A 57 8.87 6.43 -2.74
C GLY A 57 9.33 7.59 -1.86
N ALA A 58 10.03 8.53 -2.49
CA ALA A 58 10.67 9.65 -1.79
C ALA A 58 9.70 10.72 -1.24
N SER A 59 8.39 10.60 -1.48
CA SER A 59 7.43 11.65 -1.12
C SER A 59 6.09 11.06 -0.70
N TRP A 60 5.55 11.65 0.36
CA TRP A 60 4.21 11.44 0.85
C TRP A 60 3.21 12.14 -0.07
N ILE A 61 2.19 11.42 -0.50
CA ILE A 61 1.11 11.89 -1.35
C ILE A 61 -0.22 11.83 -0.59
N ASP A 62 -1.08 12.81 -0.81
CA ASP A 62 -2.43 12.82 -0.25
C ASP A 62 -3.25 11.66 -0.83
N VAL A 63 -4.12 11.06 -0.02
CA VAL A 63 -5.02 9.97 -0.42
C VAL A 63 -5.82 10.29 -1.69
N LYS A 64 -6.19 11.56 -1.87
CA LYS A 64 -6.95 12.05 -3.03
C LYS A 64 -6.16 11.94 -4.34
N ILE A 65 -4.84 11.85 -4.27
CA ILE A 65 -3.96 11.69 -5.44
C ILE A 65 -3.88 10.21 -5.84
N VAL A 66 -4.05 9.29 -4.88
CA VAL A 66 -3.97 7.84 -5.10
C VAL A 66 -5.16 7.33 -5.92
N ARG A 67 -6.31 8.00 -5.85
CA ARG A 67 -7.48 7.73 -6.71
C ARG A 67 -7.97 9.01 -7.39
N PRO A 68 -7.82 9.16 -8.73
CA PRO A 68 -8.58 10.17 -9.44
C PRO A 68 -10.08 9.85 -9.30
N MET A 69 -10.88 10.89 -9.04
CA MET A 69 -12.34 10.78 -8.98
C MET A 69 -12.94 10.28 -10.29
#